data_AF-A0A2G4E0L0-F1
#
_entry.id   AF-A0A2G4E0L0-F1
#
_cell.length_a   1.000
_cell.length_b   1.000
_cell.length_c   1.000
_cell.angle_alpha   90.00
_cell.angle_beta   90.00
_cell.angle_gamma   90.00
#
_symmetry.space_group_name_H-M   'P 1'
#
loop_
_entity.id
_entity.type
_entity.pdbx_description
1 polymer ?
#
loop_
_entity_poly.entity_id
_entity_poly.type
_entity_poly.pdbx_seq_one_letter_code
_entity_poly.pdbx_strand_id
1 'polypeptide(L)'
;MNDIDSTDFHKARGFLIGYSGIVLALWFFGAKLEKFQLMGTEIQLGANVGKAWLVLCLVNVYLWWRYYQRLPAQALLFDERMHALYDASLKWVAIRIHSGEMRQKLREMFDTDPNGADAVEFYRGRALLTCHHKIEDANRSHPGGTDIRYVSRAVRTEMHLSFDYRVRTKGQWHPFWHEGSLRTYTPSPMITWPIKAFVIARGAFITPWLTDFLVPLIWGAASTISALWMYLHINHYL
;
A
#
# COMPACT_ATOMS: atom_id res chain seq x y z
N MET A 1 -18.11 -19.86 2.62
CA MET A 1 -17.17 -18.95 1.92
C MET A 1 -15.90 -19.78 1.73
N ASN A 2 -15.62 -20.22 0.50
CA ASN A 2 -14.59 -21.24 0.27
C ASN A 2 -13.24 -20.77 0.80
N ASP A 3 -12.69 -21.54 1.73
CA ASP A 3 -11.25 -21.58 1.98
C ASP A 3 -10.57 -21.84 0.64
N ILE A 4 -10.16 -20.78 -0.04
CA ILE A 4 -9.18 -20.89 -1.12
C ILE A 4 -7.94 -21.40 -0.39
N ASP A 5 -7.69 -22.71 -0.52
CA ASP A 5 -6.54 -23.40 0.08
C ASP A 5 -5.31 -22.50 -0.02
N SER A 6 -4.86 -21.96 1.11
CA SER A 6 -3.70 -21.08 1.19
C SER A 6 -2.49 -21.74 0.52
N THR A 7 -2.41 -23.07 0.63
CA THR A 7 -1.44 -23.93 -0.05
C THR A 7 -1.48 -23.81 -1.58
N ASP A 8 -2.67 -23.69 -2.17
CA ASP A 8 -2.87 -23.61 -3.62
C ASP A 8 -2.54 -22.22 -4.19
N PHE A 9 -2.75 -21.17 -3.41
CA PHE A 9 -2.29 -19.81 -3.73
C PHE A 9 -0.76 -19.73 -3.72
N HIS A 10 -0.12 -20.22 -2.64
CA HIS A 10 1.34 -20.21 -2.54
C HIS A 10 2.03 -21.02 -3.64
N LYS A 11 1.44 -22.16 -4.05
CA LYS A 11 1.89 -22.94 -5.21
C LYS A 11 1.80 -22.13 -6.50
N ALA A 12 0.64 -21.54 -6.80
CA ALA A 12 0.45 -20.76 -8.02
C ALA A 12 1.44 -19.57 -8.09
N ARG A 13 1.66 -18.90 -6.95
CA ARG A 13 2.65 -17.84 -6.82
C ARG A 13 4.07 -18.33 -7.11
N GLY A 14 4.48 -19.42 -6.47
CA GLY A 14 5.81 -20.00 -6.64
C GLY A 14 6.08 -20.43 -8.07
N PHE A 15 5.10 -21.08 -8.72
CA PHE A 15 5.19 -21.46 -10.13
C PHE A 15 5.31 -20.24 -11.04
N LEU A 16 4.50 -19.20 -10.82
CA LEU A 16 4.58 -17.97 -11.63
C LEU A 16 5.95 -17.30 -11.48
N ILE A 17 6.39 -17.02 -10.24
CA ILE A 17 7.68 -16.35 -10.01
C ILE A 17 8.84 -17.17 -10.58
N GLY A 18 8.87 -18.48 -10.29
CA GLY A 18 9.94 -19.37 -10.74
C GLY A 18 10.01 -19.48 -12.26
N TYR A 19 8.88 -19.77 -12.90
CA TYR A 19 8.81 -19.91 -14.35
C TYR A 19 9.09 -18.58 -15.06
N SER A 20 8.45 -17.49 -14.62
CA SER A 20 8.70 -16.17 -15.18
C SER A 20 10.16 -15.72 -15.00
N GLY A 21 10.79 -16.09 -13.88
CA GLY A 21 12.21 -15.85 -13.63
C GLY A 21 13.12 -16.59 -14.60
N ILE A 22 12.83 -17.87 -14.90
CA ILE A 22 13.56 -18.64 -15.91
C ILE A 22 13.42 -17.99 -17.29
N VAL A 23 12.20 -17.63 -17.68
CA VAL A 23 11.93 -16.99 -18.98
C VAL A 23 12.66 -15.64 -19.10
N LEU A 24 12.65 -14.83 -18.04
CA LEU A 24 13.38 -13.56 -18.01
C LEU A 24 14.90 -13.78 -18.04
N ALA A 25 15.43 -14.80 -17.38
CA ALA A 25 16.85 -15.13 -17.45
C ALA A 25 17.24 -15.57 -18.87
N LEU A 26 16.45 -16.44 -19.51
CA LEU A 26 16.67 -16.84 -20.89
C LEU A 26 16.67 -15.64 -21.84
N TRP A 27 15.77 -14.68 -21.58
CA TRP A 27 15.66 -13.45 -22.37
C TRP A 27 16.88 -12.56 -22.15
N PHE A 28 17.25 -12.33 -20.89
CA PHE A 28 18.37 -11.46 -20.50
C PHE A 28 19.71 -11.95 -21.02
N PHE A 29 19.96 -13.27 -20.94
CA PHE A 29 21.20 -13.85 -21.47
C PHE A 29 21.20 -13.98 -23.00
N GLY A 30 20.12 -13.57 -23.68
CA GLY A 30 19.99 -13.73 -25.12
C GLY A 30 20.23 -15.16 -25.54
N ALA A 31 19.79 -16.13 -24.71
CA ALA A 31 20.12 -17.52 -24.89
C ALA A 31 19.58 -17.95 -26.26
N LYS A 32 20.50 -18.17 -27.21
CA LYS A 32 20.20 -18.93 -28.41
C LYS A 32 19.83 -20.32 -27.90
N LEU A 33 18.53 -20.58 -27.81
CA LEU A 33 17.96 -21.87 -27.43
C LEU A 33 18.31 -22.89 -28.53
N GLU A 34 19.58 -23.18 -28.75
CA GLU A 34 20.04 -24.15 -29.73
C GLU A 34 19.87 -25.57 -29.17
N LYS A 35 19.98 -25.72 -27.85
CA LYS A 35 19.78 -26.99 -27.13
C LYS A 35 19.04 -26.73 -25.82
N PHE A 36 17.85 -27.31 -25.68
CA PHE A 36 17.11 -27.32 -24.41
C PHE A 36 17.06 -28.77 -23.92
N GLN A 37 17.55 -28.99 -22.70
CA GLN A 37 17.64 -30.31 -22.10
C GLN A 37 16.60 -30.40 -20.98
N LEU A 38 15.43 -30.93 -21.31
CA LEU A 38 14.38 -31.22 -20.33
C LEU A 38 14.40 -32.73 -20.07
N MET A 39 14.57 -33.16 -18.82
CA MET A 39 14.51 -34.57 -18.40
C MET A 39 15.40 -35.53 -19.21
N GLY A 40 16.64 -35.13 -19.52
CA GLY A 40 17.63 -36.00 -20.18
C GLY A 40 17.45 -36.17 -21.68
N THR A 41 16.48 -35.50 -22.31
CA THR A 41 16.35 -35.43 -23.77
C THR A 41 16.83 -34.08 -24.27
N GLU A 42 17.88 -34.08 -25.09
CA GLU A 42 18.35 -32.89 -25.81
C GLU A 42 17.46 -32.67 -27.04
N ILE A 43 16.64 -31.62 -27.00
CA ILE A 43 15.91 -31.17 -28.19
C ILE A 43 16.75 -30.08 -28.85
N GLN A 44 17.30 -30.39 -30.03
CA GLN A 44 17.96 -29.39 -30.88
C GLN A 44 16.89 -28.44 -31.43
N LEU A 45 16.86 -27.21 -30.90
CA LEU A 45 15.83 -26.21 -31.17
C LEU A 45 16.23 -25.23 -32.30
N GLY A 46 17.39 -25.44 -32.94
CA GLY A 46 17.98 -24.53 -33.92
C GLY A 46 17.06 -24.11 -35.07
N ALA A 47 16.08 -24.92 -35.47
CA ALA A 47 15.12 -24.58 -36.53
C ALA A 47 13.80 -23.93 -36.04
N ASN A 48 13.53 -23.93 -34.73
CA ASN A 48 12.22 -23.54 -34.19
C ASN A 48 12.33 -22.62 -32.95
N VAL A 49 13.45 -21.90 -32.78
CA VAL A 49 13.69 -20.99 -31.65
C VAL A 49 12.53 -19.99 -31.45
N GLY A 50 11.98 -19.45 -32.55
CA GLY A 50 10.78 -18.60 -32.49
C GLY A 50 9.58 -19.32 -31.84
N LYS A 51 9.24 -20.52 -32.29
CA LYS A 51 8.12 -21.29 -31.73
C LYS A 51 8.34 -21.64 -30.24
N ALA A 52 9.58 -21.86 -29.82
CA ALA A 52 9.89 -22.07 -28.40
C ALA A 52 9.54 -20.85 -27.54
N TRP A 53 9.91 -19.63 -27.97
CA TRP A 53 9.52 -18.39 -27.29
C TRP A 53 8.01 -18.19 -27.22
N LEU A 54 7.28 -18.58 -28.28
CA LEU A 54 5.82 -18.54 -28.26
C LEU A 54 5.24 -19.50 -27.22
N VAL A 55 5.73 -20.75 -27.16
CA VAL A 55 5.30 -21.73 -26.15
C VAL A 55 5.60 -21.21 -24.75
N LEU A 56 6.81 -20.66 -24.53
CA LEU A 56 7.18 -20.07 -23.25
C LEU A 56 6.21 -18.94 -22.84
N CYS A 57 5.86 -18.07 -23.79
CA CYS A 57 4.88 -17.00 -23.62
C CYS A 57 3.50 -17.54 -23.24
N LEU A 58 2.98 -18.52 -23.98
CA LEU A 58 1.65 -19.11 -23.72
C LEU A 58 1.56 -19.78 -22.35
N VAL A 59 2.60 -20.51 -21.94
CA VAL A 59 2.67 -21.10 -20.59
C VAL A 59 2.71 -20.00 -19.53
N ASN A 60 3.47 -18.92 -19.75
CA ASN A 60 3.54 -17.82 -18.78
C ASN A 60 2.21 -17.06 -18.67
N VAL A 61 1.50 -16.84 -19.78
CA VAL A 61 0.14 -16.27 -19.80
C VAL A 61 -0.81 -17.15 -19.00
N TYR A 62 -0.76 -18.48 -19.20
CA TYR A 62 -1.57 -19.43 -18.46
C TYR A 62 -1.29 -19.34 -16.95
N LEU A 63 -0.02 -19.35 -16.53
CA LEU A 63 0.36 -19.23 -15.13
C LEU A 63 -0.05 -17.88 -14.53
N TRP A 64 0.10 -16.79 -15.29
CA TRP A 64 -0.29 -15.45 -14.86
C TRP A 64 -1.80 -15.36 -14.64
N TRP A 65 -2.58 -15.87 -15.60
CA TRP A 65 -4.03 -15.95 -15.50
C TRP A 65 -4.48 -16.86 -14.34
N ARG A 66 -3.83 -18.02 -14.17
CA ARG A 66 -4.12 -18.95 -13.07
C ARG A 66 -3.86 -18.33 -11.71
N TYR A 67 -2.78 -17.55 -11.59
CA TYR A 67 -2.48 -16.80 -10.37
C TYR A 67 -3.53 -15.73 -10.10
N TYR A 68 -3.92 -14.97 -11.14
CA TYR A 68 -4.98 -13.95 -11.02
C TYR A 68 -6.32 -14.55 -10.53
N GLN A 69 -6.72 -15.70 -11.07
CA GLN A 69 -7.94 -16.40 -10.62
C GLN A 69 -7.88 -16.89 -9.17
N ARG A 70 -6.70 -17.23 -8.67
CA ARG A 70 -6.49 -17.74 -7.30
C ARG A 70 -6.18 -16.64 -6.28
N LEU A 71 -6.16 -15.38 -6.71
CA LEU A 71 -5.90 -14.26 -5.83
C LEU A 71 -7.04 -14.14 -4.79
N PRO A 72 -6.74 -14.03 -3.49
CA PRO A 72 -7.78 -13.84 -2.49
C PRO A 72 -8.61 -12.60 -2.79
N ALA A 73 -9.91 -12.66 -2.49
CA ALA A 73 -10.76 -11.47 -2.58
C ALA A 73 -10.14 -10.35 -1.72
N GLN A 74 -10.00 -9.15 -2.28
CA GLN A 74 -9.40 -7.97 -1.63
C GLN A 74 -7.86 -7.97 -1.50
N ALA A 75 -7.13 -8.97 -2.03
CA ALA A 75 -5.67 -8.98 -1.99
C ALA A 75 -5.00 -7.78 -2.70
N LEU A 76 -5.67 -7.16 -3.68
CA LEU A 76 -5.20 -5.94 -4.36
C LEU A 76 -5.51 -4.65 -3.58
N LEU A 77 -6.30 -4.74 -2.50
CA LEU A 77 -6.57 -3.63 -1.60
C LEU A 77 -5.57 -3.67 -0.44
N PHE A 78 -5.39 -2.53 0.22
CA PHE A 78 -4.49 -2.46 1.37
C PHE A 78 -4.95 -3.42 2.47
N ASP A 79 -3.99 -4.16 3.01
CA ASP A 79 -4.20 -4.96 4.22
C ASP A 79 -4.27 -4.05 5.46
N GLU A 80 -4.56 -4.65 6.62
CA GLU A 80 -4.66 -3.90 7.88
C GLU A 80 -3.36 -3.18 8.22
N ARG A 81 -2.21 -3.77 7.91
CA ARG A 81 -0.89 -3.18 8.19
C ARG A 81 -0.63 -1.95 7.32
N MET A 82 -0.97 -2.03 6.04
CA MET A 82 -0.91 -0.92 5.10
C MET A 82 -1.89 0.19 5.47
N HIS A 83 -3.08 -0.16 5.95
CA HIS A 83 -4.03 0.81 6.50
C HIS A 83 -3.48 1.51 7.76
N ALA A 84 -2.84 0.78 8.67
CA ALA A 84 -2.21 1.38 9.85
C ALA A 84 -1.04 2.31 9.49
N LEU A 85 -0.21 1.92 8.52
CA LEU A 85 0.86 2.75 7.96
C LEU A 85 0.31 4.02 7.31
N TYR A 86 -0.78 3.89 6.56
CA TYR A 86 -1.47 5.01 5.94
C TYR A 86 -2.00 5.99 6.99
N ASP A 87 -2.63 5.46 8.04
CA ASP A 87 -3.22 6.26 9.12
C ASP A 87 -2.16 7.01 9.93
N ALA A 88 -1.06 6.33 10.27
CA ALA A 88 0.06 6.96 10.94
C ALA A 88 0.66 8.09 10.09
N SER A 89 0.80 7.86 8.78
CA SER A 89 1.36 8.84 7.86
C SER A 89 0.44 10.05 7.67
N LEU A 90 -0.88 9.83 7.56
CA LEU A 90 -1.88 10.89 7.50
C LEU A 90 -1.85 11.76 8.77
N LYS A 91 -1.87 11.13 9.96
CA LYS A 91 -1.82 11.85 11.23
C LYS A 91 -0.54 12.69 11.35
N TRP A 92 0.61 12.10 11.01
CA TRP A 92 1.89 12.80 11.07
C TRP A 92 1.94 14.01 10.16
N VAL A 93 1.48 13.88 8.90
CA VAL A 93 1.44 15.01 7.97
C VAL A 93 0.45 16.07 8.42
N ALA A 94 -0.75 15.68 8.87
CA ALA A 94 -1.75 16.63 9.34
C ALA A 94 -1.27 17.44 10.55
N ILE A 95 -0.63 16.78 11.54
CA ILE A 95 -0.01 17.46 12.68
C ILE A 95 1.09 18.41 12.20
N ARG A 96 1.92 18.00 11.24
CA ARG A 96 3.02 18.82 10.74
C ARG A 96 2.51 20.09 10.04
N ILE A 97 1.52 19.96 9.15
CA ILE A 97 0.92 21.08 8.41
C ILE A 97 0.24 22.05 9.36
N HIS A 98 -0.60 21.56 10.28
CA HIS A 98 -1.40 22.41 11.17
C HIS A 98 -0.72 22.77 12.49
N SER A 99 0.54 22.39 12.68
CA SER A 99 1.29 22.70 13.91
C SER A 99 1.39 24.21 14.17
N GLY A 100 1.53 25.02 13.13
CA GLY A 100 1.52 26.48 13.21
C GLY A 100 0.17 27.03 13.69
N GLU A 101 -0.92 26.58 13.08
CA GLU A 101 -2.28 26.98 13.44
C GLU A 101 -2.65 26.55 14.87
N MET A 102 -2.23 25.36 15.31
CA MET A 102 -2.43 24.91 16.70
C MET A 102 -1.73 25.83 17.70
N ARG A 103 -0.49 26.24 17.39
CA ARG A 103 0.26 27.20 18.24
C ARG A 103 -0.36 28.59 18.21
N GLN A 104 -0.87 29.03 17.06
CA GLN A 104 -1.57 30.31 16.96
C GLN A 104 -2.86 30.30 17.78
N LYS A 105 -3.70 29.27 17.62
CA LYS A 105 -4.93 29.13 18.40
C LYS A 105 -4.66 29.05 19.90
N LEU A 106 -3.55 28.39 20.29
CA LEU A 106 -3.11 28.39 21.68
C LEU A 106 -2.79 29.80 22.18
N ARG A 107 -2.11 30.65 21.39
CA ARG A 107 -1.88 32.05 21.77
C ARG A 107 -3.19 32.83 21.89
N GLU A 108 -4.07 32.72 20.89
CA GLU A 108 -5.37 33.42 20.87
C GLU A 108 -6.25 33.08 22.07
N MET A 109 -6.28 31.81 22.49
CA MET A 109 -7.04 31.38 23.68
C MET A 109 -6.56 32.09 24.94
N PHE A 110 -5.25 32.31 25.08
CA PHE A 110 -4.66 32.93 26.27
C PHE A 110 -4.56 34.45 26.20
N ASP A 111 -4.54 35.03 24.99
CA ASP A 111 -4.70 36.48 24.81
C ASP A 111 -6.12 36.92 25.18
N THR A 112 -7.12 36.05 24.95
CA THR A 112 -8.54 36.36 25.23
C THR A 112 -8.94 36.07 26.68
N ASP A 113 -8.47 34.95 27.25
CA ASP A 113 -8.71 34.60 28.65
C ASP A 113 -7.45 33.94 29.24
N PRO A 114 -6.55 34.75 29.83
CA PRO A 114 -5.34 34.21 30.41
C PRO A 114 -5.60 33.29 31.61
N ASN A 115 -6.81 33.22 32.20
CA ASN A 115 -7.13 32.37 33.36
C ASN A 115 -6.09 32.45 34.50
N GLY A 116 -5.43 33.60 34.66
CA GLY A 116 -4.35 33.78 35.64
C GLY A 116 -3.05 33.02 35.32
N ALA A 117 -2.84 32.62 34.07
CA ALA A 117 -1.62 31.99 33.59
C ALA A 117 -0.50 33.03 33.36
N ASP A 118 0.68 32.74 33.90
CA ASP A 118 1.90 33.51 33.67
C ASP A 118 2.58 33.14 32.35
N ALA A 119 2.45 31.88 31.91
CA ALA A 119 3.06 31.36 30.70
C ALA A 119 2.34 30.10 30.20
N VAL A 120 2.49 29.84 28.90
CA VAL A 120 1.86 28.70 28.21
C VAL A 120 2.88 28.03 27.32
N GLU A 121 2.87 26.70 27.31
CA GLU A 121 3.75 25.88 26.47
C GLU A 121 2.94 24.91 25.62
N PHE A 122 3.20 24.92 24.32
CA PHE A 122 2.70 23.90 23.40
C PHE A 122 3.47 22.61 23.60
N TYR A 123 2.79 21.52 23.96
CA TYR A 123 3.44 20.24 24.17
C TYR A 123 3.48 19.40 22.89
N ARG A 124 2.30 19.03 22.35
CA ARG A 124 2.21 18.23 21.12
C ARG A 124 0.89 18.40 20.40
N GLY A 125 0.92 18.25 19.07
CA GLY A 125 -0.29 18.12 18.26
C GLY A 125 -0.77 16.67 18.24
N ARG A 126 -2.09 16.49 18.12
CA ARG A 126 -2.77 15.21 17.98
C ARG A 126 -3.70 15.27 16.77
N ALA A 127 -3.77 14.15 16.05
CA ALA A 127 -4.73 13.95 14.97
C ALA A 127 -5.43 12.61 15.18
N LEU A 128 -6.75 12.65 15.22
CA LEU A 128 -7.60 11.47 15.39
C LEU A 128 -8.42 11.26 14.13
N LEU A 129 -8.25 10.11 13.48
CA LEU A 129 -9.03 9.75 12.30
C LEU A 129 -10.44 9.35 12.75
N THR A 130 -11.45 10.11 12.31
CA THR A 130 -12.84 9.89 12.71
C THR A 130 -13.46 8.67 12.03
N CYS A 131 -12.89 8.21 10.92
CA CYS A 131 -13.41 7.07 10.16
C CYS A 131 -13.57 5.79 10.99
N HIS A 132 -12.63 5.49 11.89
CA HIS A 132 -12.69 4.28 12.71
C HIS A 132 -13.91 4.28 13.64
N HIS A 133 -14.17 5.41 14.31
CA HIS A 133 -15.36 5.56 15.14
C HIS A 133 -16.65 5.48 14.31
N LYS A 134 -16.70 6.13 13.14
CA LYS A 134 -17.87 6.07 12.25
C LYS A 134 -18.15 4.66 11.74
N ILE A 135 -17.11 3.88 11.44
CA ILE A 135 -17.24 2.47 11.04
C ILE A 135 -17.73 1.63 12.23
N GLU A 136 -17.17 1.85 13.41
CA GLU A 136 -17.58 1.15 14.63
C GLU A 136 -19.05 1.42 14.97
N ASP A 137 -19.49 2.68 14.92
CA ASP A 137 -20.88 3.07 15.16
C ASP A 137 -21.84 2.51 14.10
N ALA A 138 -21.42 2.50 12.83
CA ALA A 138 -22.17 1.85 11.74
C ALA A 138 -22.30 0.34 11.96
N ASN A 139 -21.21 -0.32 12.37
CA ASN A 139 -21.20 -1.77 12.64
C ASN A 139 -21.96 -2.14 13.91
N ARG A 140 -22.05 -1.26 14.91
CA ARG A 140 -22.95 -1.44 16.06
C ARG A 140 -24.42 -1.44 15.64
N SER A 141 -24.76 -0.58 14.67
CA SER A 141 -26.13 -0.47 14.15
C SER A 141 -26.47 -1.61 13.18
N HIS A 142 -25.50 -2.05 12.37
CA HIS A 142 -25.63 -3.14 11.41
C HIS A 142 -24.34 -4.00 11.43
N PRO A 143 -24.33 -5.12 12.18
CA PRO A 143 -23.15 -5.97 12.30
C PRO A 143 -22.64 -6.44 10.93
N GLY A 144 -21.38 -6.12 10.61
CA GLY A 144 -20.72 -6.48 9.35
C GLY A 144 -21.04 -5.56 8.16
N GLY A 145 -21.69 -4.41 8.39
CA GLY A 145 -22.17 -3.53 7.33
C GLY A 145 -21.11 -2.66 6.66
N THR A 146 -19.96 -2.38 7.30
CA THR A 146 -18.95 -1.48 6.71
C THR A 146 -17.52 -1.87 7.08
N ASP A 147 -16.71 -2.13 6.07
CA ASP A 147 -15.26 -2.33 6.17
C ASP A 147 -14.54 -1.07 5.64
N ILE A 148 -13.45 -0.70 6.29
CA ILE A 148 -12.58 0.44 5.97
C ILE A 148 -12.15 0.49 4.50
N ARG A 149 -12.08 -0.67 3.84
CA ARG A 149 -11.74 -0.82 2.42
C ARG A 149 -12.79 -0.23 1.48
N TYR A 150 -14.03 -0.12 1.93
CA TYR A 150 -15.17 0.35 1.12
C TYR A 150 -15.65 1.75 1.49
N VAL A 151 -14.96 2.41 2.41
CA VAL A 151 -15.33 3.76 2.86
C VAL A 151 -14.86 4.81 1.85
N SER A 152 -15.71 5.82 1.61
CA SER A 152 -15.37 6.93 0.72
C SER A 152 -14.13 7.69 1.24
N ARG A 153 -13.35 8.28 0.32
CA ARG A 153 -12.15 9.04 0.66
C ARG A 153 -12.43 10.16 1.66
N ALA A 154 -13.55 10.87 1.50
CA ALA A 154 -13.92 11.98 2.37
C ALA A 154 -14.02 11.51 3.83
N VAL A 155 -14.75 10.42 4.06
CA VAL A 155 -14.90 9.83 5.39
C VAL A 155 -13.58 9.22 5.87
N ARG A 156 -12.83 8.51 5.01
CA ARG A 156 -11.58 7.83 5.36
C ARG A 156 -10.49 8.77 5.88
N THR A 157 -10.46 9.99 5.35
CA THR A 157 -9.39 10.96 5.62
C THR A 157 -9.80 12.06 6.60
N GLU A 158 -11.04 12.07 7.05
CA GLU A 158 -11.54 13.04 8.01
C GLU A 158 -10.88 12.86 9.38
N MET A 159 -10.22 13.93 9.83
CA MET A 159 -9.43 13.94 11.05
C MET A 159 -9.93 15.03 12.00
N HIS A 160 -10.03 14.72 13.28
CA HIS A 160 -10.16 15.71 14.34
C HIS A 160 -8.76 16.12 14.81
N LEU A 161 -8.46 17.42 14.73
CA LEU A 161 -7.19 17.97 15.16
C LEU A 161 -7.31 18.55 16.56
N SER A 162 -6.48 18.06 17.49
CA SER A 162 -6.35 18.58 18.84
C SER A 162 -4.88 18.80 19.19
N PHE A 163 -4.62 19.46 20.30
CA PHE A 163 -3.26 19.70 20.80
C PHE A 163 -3.25 19.72 22.32
N ASP A 164 -2.15 19.26 22.88
CA ASP A 164 -1.89 19.32 24.31
C ASP A 164 -1.04 20.55 24.63
N TYR A 165 -1.37 21.22 25.72
CA TYR A 165 -0.59 22.35 26.24
C TYR A 165 -0.44 22.27 27.76
N ARG A 166 0.55 23.01 28.27
CA ARG A 166 0.76 23.25 29.71
C ARG A 166 0.63 24.72 30.03
N VAL A 167 0.19 24.97 31.25
CA VAL A 167 -0.03 26.30 31.79
C VAL A 167 0.84 26.47 33.03
N ARG A 168 1.45 27.64 33.17
CA ARG A 168 2.18 28.06 34.37
C ARG A 168 1.33 29.08 35.11
N THR A 169 1.09 28.85 36.40
CA THR A 169 0.32 29.76 37.27
C THR A 169 1.09 29.98 38.56
N LYS A 170 1.28 31.24 38.97
CA LYS A 170 2.05 31.61 40.17
C LYS A 170 3.46 31.01 40.19
N GLY A 171 4.12 30.99 39.03
CA GLY A 171 5.48 30.48 38.88
C GLY A 171 5.64 28.95 38.82
N GLN A 172 4.56 28.17 38.99
CA GLN A 172 4.60 26.70 38.92
C GLN A 172 3.87 26.17 37.69
N TRP A 173 4.44 25.16 37.03
CA TRP A 173 3.78 24.45 35.95
C TRP A 173 2.72 23.51 36.50
N HIS A 174 1.53 23.54 35.93
CA HIS A 174 0.52 22.55 36.24
C HIS A 174 1.03 21.14 35.88
N PRO A 175 0.85 20.14 36.76
CA PRO A 175 1.35 18.78 36.52
C PRO A 175 0.59 18.07 35.39
N PHE A 176 -0.64 18.51 35.11
CA PHE A 176 -1.51 17.93 34.10
C PHE A 176 -1.46 18.72 32.79
N TRP A 177 -1.65 17.98 31.70
CA TRP A 177 -1.80 18.52 30.36
C TRP A 177 -3.25 18.93 30.15
N HIS A 178 -3.46 20.04 29.48
CA HIS A 178 -4.77 20.45 29.00
C HIS A 178 -4.88 20.19 27.50
N GLU A 179 -6.09 19.89 27.03
CA GLU A 179 -6.35 19.64 25.61
C GLU A 179 -7.11 20.83 25.01
N GLY A 180 -6.62 21.31 23.87
CA GLY A 180 -7.30 22.26 23.01
C GLY A 180 -7.70 21.58 21.71
N SER A 181 -8.88 21.89 21.19
CA SER A 181 -9.34 21.38 19.89
C SER A 181 -9.26 22.49 18.84
N LEU A 182 -8.89 22.13 17.60
CA LEU A 182 -8.83 23.09 16.49
C LEU A 182 -10.14 23.06 15.70
N ARG A 183 -10.27 22.08 14.80
CA ARG A 183 -11.45 21.79 13.97
C ARG A 183 -11.28 20.40 13.36
N THR A 184 -12.39 19.84 12.87
CA THR A 184 -12.34 18.73 11.91
C THR A 184 -11.70 19.19 10.59
N TYR A 185 -10.71 18.43 10.14
CA TYR A 185 -9.93 18.67 8.94
C TYR A 185 -10.10 17.50 7.96
N THR A 186 -10.41 17.84 6.70
CA THR A 186 -10.49 16.89 5.60
C THR A 186 -9.43 17.26 4.56
N PRO A 187 -8.34 16.50 4.43
CA PRO A 187 -7.26 16.84 3.51
C PRO A 187 -7.73 16.78 2.06
N SER A 188 -7.22 17.68 1.22
CA SER A 188 -7.50 17.68 -0.22
C SER A 188 -6.81 16.51 -0.93
N PRO A 189 -7.28 16.11 -2.13
CA PRO A 189 -6.64 15.04 -2.90
C PRO A 189 -5.14 15.24 -3.08
N MET A 190 -4.73 16.48 -3.35
CA MET A 190 -3.34 16.88 -3.53
C MET A 190 -2.43 16.55 -2.34
N ILE A 191 -2.96 16.53 -1.12
CA ILE A 191 -2.22 16.14 0.08
C ILE A 191 -2.24 14.62 0.25
N THR A 192 -3.38 13.97 0.00
CA THR A 192 -3.53 12.53 0.25
C THR A 192 -2.83 11.64 -0.77
N TRP A 193 -2.70 12.07 -2.02
CA TRP A 193 -2.02 11.33 -3.08
C TRP A 193 -0.52 11.08 -2.79
N PRO A 194 0.29 12.10 -2.48
CA PRO A 194 1.70 11.88 -2.16
C PRO A 194 1.87 11.05 -0.87
N ILE A 195 0.99 11.21 0.12
CA ILE A 195 1.00 10.35 1.33
C ILE A 195 0.73 8.90 0.95
N LYS A 196 -0.26 8.65 0.09
CA LYS A 196 -0.57 7.30 -0.40
C LYS A 196 0.60 6.71 -1.17
N ALA A 197 1.23 7.47 -2.05
CA ALA A 197 2.42 7.05 -2.79
C ALA A 197 3.60 6.72 -1.85
N PHE A 198 3.86 7.58 -0.86
CA PHE A 198 4.86 7.34 0.17
C PHE A 198 4.58 6.06 0.96
N VAL A 199 3.32 5.81 1.32
CA VAL A 199 2.92 4.61 2.06
C VAL A 199 3.04 3.35 1.19
N ILE A 200 2.74 3.41 -0.11
CA ILE A 200 2.99 2.29 -1.03
C ILE A 200 4.48 1.99 -1.10
N ALA A 201 5.31 3.02 -1.30
CA ALA A 201 6.75 2.87 -1.39
C ALA A 201 7.35 2.32 -0.08
N ARG A 202 6.96 2.87 1.07
CA ARG A 202 7.41 2.39 2.39
C ARG A 202 6.87 1.00 2.70
N GLY A 203 5.60 0.76 2.38
CA GLY A 203 4.91 -0.52 2.55
C GLY A 203 5.54 -1.64 1.75
N ALA A 204 6.09 -1.35 0.58
CA ALA A 204 6.87 -2.28 -0.24
C ALA A 204 8.00 -2.98 0.54
N PHE A 205 8.63 -2.27 1.48
CA PHE A 205 9.76 -2.77 2.25
C PHE A 205 9.37 -3.35 3.61
N ILE A 206 8.25 -2.91 4.18
CA ILE A 206 7.85 -3.27 5.56
C ILE A 206 6.77 -4.35 5.58
N THR A 207 5.85 -4.33 4.61
CA THR A 207 4.70 -5.25 4.58
C THR A 207 4.85 -6.24 3.44
N PRO A 208 4.53 -7.52 3.66
CA PRO A 208 4.62 -8.54 2.61
C PRO A 208 3.51 -8.39 1.56
N TRP A 209 2.52 -7.50 1.77
CA TRP A 209 1.42 -7.26 0.84
C TRP A 209 1.88 -7.04 -0.62
N LEU A 210 2.87 -6.16 -0.82
CA LEU A 210 3.35 -5.86 -2.18
C LEU A 210 4.03 -7.09 -2.80
N THR A 211 4.93 -7.72 -2.05
CA THR A 211 5.72 -8.86 -2.51
C THR A 211 4.87 -10.11 -2.72
N ASP A 212 3.83 -10.29 -1.91
CA ASP A 212 2.98 -11.47 -1.94
C ASP A 212 1.95 -11.42 -3.05
N PHE A 213 1.40 -10.23 -3.35
CA PHE A 213 0.27 -10.10 -4.27
C PHE A 213 0.62 -9.40 -5.58
N LEU A 214 1.34 -8.28 -5.52
CA LEU A 214 1.55 -7.40 -6.67
C LEU A 214 2.80 -7.76 -7.48
N VAL A 215 3.92 -8.07 -6.80
CA VAL A 215 5.18 -8.44 -7.45
C VAL A 215 5.02 -9.63 -8.39
N PRO A 216 4.32 -10.73 -8.04
CA PRO A 216 4.15 -11.87 -8.95
C PRO A 216 3.40 -11.50 -10.23
N LEU A 217 2.41 -10.59 -10.16
CA LEU A 217 1.68 -10.12 -11.33
C LEU A 217 2.56 -9.29 -12.26
N ILE A 218 3.31 -8.35 -11.70
CA ILE A 218 4.22 -7.47 -12.46
C ILE A 218 5.32 -8.33 -13.10
N TRP A 219 5.90 -9.24 -12.32
CA TRP A 219 6.96 -10.15 -12.77
C TRP A 219 6.49 -11.07 -13.89
N GLY A 220 5.30 -11.65 -13.74
CA GLY A 220 4.68 -12.47 -14.78
C GLY A 220 4.36 -11.67 -16.04
N ALA A 221 3.81 -10.46 -15.90
CA ALA A 221 3.53 -9.61 -17.05
C ALA A 221 4.81 -9.22 -17.81
N ALA A 222 5.87 -8.82 -17.09
CA ALA A 222 7.16 -8.48 -17.68
C ALA A 222 7.74 -9.66 -18.45
N SER A 223 7.73 -10.85 -17.86
CA SER A 223 8.21 -12.09 -18.49
C SER A 223 7.42 -12.46 -19.76
N THR A 224 6.10 -12.32 -19.73
CA THR A 224 5.24 -12.53 -20.91
C THR A 224 5.58 -11.54 -22.03
N ILE A 225 5.75 -10.26 -21.70
CA ILE A 225 6.11 -9.21 -22.67
C ILE A 225 7.48 -9.51 -23.29
N SER A 226 8.48 -9.87 -22.48
CA SER A 226 9.81 -10.23 -22.96
C SER A 226 9.79 -11.45 -23.89
N ALA A 227 9.03 -12.48 -23.55
CA ALA A 227 8.90 -13.68 -24.38
C ALA A 227 8.18 -13.39 -25.71
N LEU A 228 7.11 -12.60 -25.67
CA LEU A 228 6.40 -12.16 -26.86
C LEU A 228 7.28 -11.29 -27.75
N TRP A 229 8.05 -10.37 -27.16
CA TRP A 229 8.96 -9.51 -27.90
C TRP A 229 10.05 -10.33 -28.62
N MET A 230 10.64 -11.33 -27.96
CA MET A 230 11.59 -12.25 -28.61
C MET A 230 10.96 -13.03 -29.76
N TYR A 231 9.73 -13.53 -29.57
CA TYR A 231 9.01 -14.20 -30.64
C TYR A 231 8.83 -13.30 -31.88
N LEU A 232 8.41 -12.05 -31.67
CA LEU A 232 8.19 -11.11 -32.77
C LEU A 232 9.49 -10.72 -33.46
N HIS A 233 10.55 -10.49 -32.68
CA HIS A 233 11.87 -10.11 -33.19
C HIS A 233 12.53 -11.22 -34.03
N ILE A 234 12.49 -12.46 -33.55
CA ILE A 234 13.09 -13.62 -34.24
C ILE A 234 12.36 -13.95 -35.56
N ASN A 235 11.05 -13.72 -35.61
CA ASN A 235 10.24 -13.95 -36.82
C ASN A 235 10.13 -12.73 -37.73
N HIS A 236 10.90 -11.66 -37.48
CA HIS A 236 10.93 -10.43 -38.29
C HIS A 236 9.57 -9.72 -38.45
N TYR A 237 8.68 -9.84 -37.45
CA TYR A 237 7.45 -9.02 -37.41
C TYR A 237 7.72 -7.61 -36.85
N LEU A 238 8.87 -7.42 -36.21
CA LEU A 238 9.43 -6.19 -35.65
C LEU A 238 10.92 -6.11 -35.99
#